data_AF-A0A2R3N272-F1
#
_entry.id   AF-A0A2R3N272-F1
#
_cell.length_a   1.000
_cell.length_b   1.000
_cell.length_c   1.000
_cell.angle_alpha   90.00
_cell.angle_beta   90.00
_cell.angle_gamma   90.00
#
_symmetry.space_group_name_H-M   'P 1'
#
loop_
_entity.id
_entity.type
_entity.pdbx_description
1 polymer ?
#
loop_
_entity_poly.entity_id
_entity_poly.type
_entity_poly.pdbx_seq_one_letter_code
_entity_poly.pdbx_strand_id
1 'polypeptide(L)'
;MFSIAKKKEPKRKPALRKSIPVLIVNKDWHDLFMGKKPAKIQAAEKRLEVLVKKYSQVKQELKEYEGLKKQLLEGILADMNSISEESTDQLEKKMETNTSLIQDLNARMDEGGDLLLDLPHQIDECNKELIFQTAEFFYPKLIENTKEYQLLAEEINDLRRRLRAKLERRVEIEERNDAIYQRLHQILGAELLDELDEFFIGRQMNRKIYDLKGQEQDAEDSAFLAEGAGGVKP
;
A
#
# COMPACT_ATOMS: atom_id res chain seq x y z
N MET A 1 46.80 5.81 -4.01
CA MET A 1 45.70 5.77 -3.01
C MET A 1 44.55 4.97 -3.60
N PHE A 2 44.45 3.69 -3.25
CA PHE A 2 43.39 2.82 -3.76
C PHE A 2 42.11 3.07 -2.96
N SER A 3 41.08 3.59 -3.63
CA SER A 3 39.76 3.78 -3.05
C SER A 3 39.07 2.42 -2.95
N ILE A 4 39.06 1.83 -1.76
CA ILE A 4 38.35 0.58 -1.48
C ILE A 4 36.85 0.90 -1.57
N ALA A 5 36.23 0.43 -2.65
CA ALA A 5 34.78 0.36 -2.75
C ALA A 5 34.26 -0.46 -1.57
N LYS A 6 33.61 0.19 -0.60
CA LYS A 6 32.90 -0.49 0.48
C LYS A 6 31.84 -1.40 -0.14
N LYS A 7 32.12 -2.69 -0.22
CA LYS A 7 31.17 -3.74 -0.57
C LYS A 7 30.04 -3.66 0.46
N LYS A 8 28.88 -3.13 0.08
CA LYS A 8 27.70 -3.06 0.95
C LYS A 8 27.37 -4.49 1.38
N GLU A 9 27.53 -4.79 2.67
CA GLU A 9 27.09 -6.07 3.24
C GLU A 9 25.63 -6.31 2.87
N PRO A 10 25.24 -7.55 2.51
CA PRO A 10 23.84 -7.86 2.22
C PRO A 10 23.03 -7.57 3.49
N LYS A 11 22.14 -6.58 3.42
CA LYS A 11 21.24 -6.23 4.53
C LYS A 11 20.50 -7.50 4.94
N ARG A 12 20.73 -7.97 6.18
CA ARG A 12 20.05 -9.15 6.72
C ARG A 12 18.54 -8.91 6.70
N LYS A 13 17.77 -9.87 6.19
CA LYS A 13 16.31 -9.84 6.27
C LYS A 13 15.90 -9.70 7.75
N PRO A 14 14.97 -8.79 8.11
CA PRO A 14 14.49 -8.68 9.47
C PRO A 14 13.94 -10.02 9.96
N ALA A 15 14.25 -10.39 11.20
CA ALA A 15 13.62 -11.55 11.81
C ALA A 15 12.16 -11.21 12.12
N LEU A 16 11.23 -11.73 11.33
CA LEU A 16 9.79 -11.69 11.62
C LEU A 16 9.51 -12.67 12.76
N ARG A 17 9.81 -12.26 14.00
CA ARG A 17 9.71 -13.11 15.22
C ARG A 17 8.29 -13.25 15.75
N LYS A 18 7.38 -12.36 15.36
CA LYS A 18 5.98 -12.43 15.76
C LYS A 18 5.26 -13.34 14.78
N SER A 19 4.36 -14.19 15.29
CA SER A 19 3.43 -14.94 14.45
C SER A 19 2.56 -13.93 13.69
N ILE A 20 2.80 -13.80 12.40
CA ILE A 20 2.04 -12.91 11.52
C ILE A 20 0.87 -13.73 10.98
N PRO A 21 -0.37 -13.24 11.06
CA PRO A 21 -1.51 -13.89 10.43
C PRO A 21 -1.24 -14.20 8.96
N VAL A 22 -1.84 -15.28 8.46
CA VAL A 22 -1.63 -15.73 7.09
C VAL A 22 -2.06 -14.64 6.10
N LEU A 23 -1.13 -14.17 5.26
CA LEU A 23 -1.31 -12.97 4.44
C LEU A 23 -2.43 -13.11 3.40
N ILE A 24 -2.62 -14.31 2.87
CA ILE A 24 -3.65 -14.62 1.86
C ILE A 24 -5.10 -14.49 2.37
N VAL A 25 -5.29 -14.35 3.69
CA VAL A 25 -6.61 -14.11 4.28
C VAL A 25 -6.86 -12.60 4.42
N ASN A 26 -5.81 -11.78 4.36
CA ASN A 26 -5.90 -10.35 4.59
C ASN A 26 -6.38 -9.62 3.32
N LYS A 27 -7.58 -9.03 3.39
CA LYS A 27 -8.18 -8.27 2.29
C LYS A 27 -7.31 -7.08 1.86
N ASP A 28 -6.81 -6.29 2.81
CA ASP A 28 -6.00 -5.11 2.51
C ASP A 28 -4.74 -5.47 1.71
N TRP A 29 -4.14 -6.64 1.99
CA TRP A 29 -3.01 -7.14 1.19
C TRP A 29 -3.40 -7.42 -0.26
N HIS A 30 -4.59 -7.98 -0.52
CA HIS A 30 -5.08 -8.15 -1.89
C HIS A 30 -5.31 -6.81 -2.58
N ASP A 31 -5.86 -5.84 -1.84
CA ASP A 31 -6.20 -4.51 -2.35
C ASP A 31 -4.95 -3.66 -2.68
N LEU A 32 -3.76 -4.00 -2.15
CA LEU A 32 -2.49 -3.36 -2.53
C LEU A 32 -2.18 -3.49 -4.03
N PHE A 33 -2.67 -4.56 -4.68
CA PHE A 33 -2.39 -4.83 -6.08
C PHE A 33 -3.51 -4.27 -6.96
N MET A 34 -3.35 -3.03 -7.41
CA MET A 34 -4.19 -2.46 -8.45
C MET A 34 -3.85 -3.11 -9.81
N GLY A 35 -4.43 -4.28 -10.08
CA GLY A 35 -4.24 -5.05 -11.32
C GLY A 35 -3.54 -6.40 -11.14
N LYS A 36 -2.77 -6.84 -12.13
CA LYS A 36 -2.15 -8.18 -12.13
C LYS A 36 -0.96 -8.24 -11.17
N LYS A 37 -1.06 -9.12 -10.16
CA LYS A 37 0.04 -9.41 -9.22
C LYS A 37 1.32 -9.89 -9.96
N PRO A 38 2.53 -9.54 -9.48
CA PRO A 38 3.79 -10.07 -10.01
C PRO A 38 3.83 -11.60 -9.95
N ALA A 39 4.43 -12.24 -10.96
CA ALA A 39 4.46 -13.71 -11.07
C ALA A 39 5.08 -14.40 -9.84
N LYS A 40 6.12 -13.80 -9.25
CA LYS A 40 6.76 -14.31 -8.02
C LYS A 40 5.78 -14.36 -6.85
N ILE A 41 5.05 -13.26 -6.63
CA ILE A 41 4.05 -13.14 -5.56
C ILE A 41 2.88 -14.10 -5.80
N GLN A 42 2.41 -14.24 -7.05
CA GLN A 42 1.36 -15.21 -7.39
C GLN A 42 1.80 -16.66 -7.14
N ALA A 43 3.05 -17.00 -7.42
CA ALA A 43 3.57 -18.34 -7.16
C ALA A 43 3.65 -18.63 -5.65
N ALA A 44 4.14 -17.67 -4.86
CA ALA A 44 4.18 -17.78 -3.41
C ALA A 44 2.78 -17.83 -2.78
N GLU A 45 1.83 -17.02 -3.28
CA GLU A 45 0.42 -17.04 -2.89
C GLU A 45 -0.22 -18.42 -3.11
N LYS A 46 -0.07 -18.98 -4.32
CA LYS A 46 -0.58 -20.32 -4.63
C LYS A 46 0.03 -21.41 -3.76
N ARG A 47 1.34 -21.34 -3.51
CA ARG A 47 2.03 -22.30 -2.63
C ARG A 47 1.46 -22.22 -1.21
N LEU A 48 1.26 -21.01 -0.69
CA LEU A 48 0.69 -20.81 0.64
C LEU A 48 -0.77 -21.29 0.70
N GLU A 49 -1.56 -21.04 -0.34
CA GLU A 49 -2.94 -21.52 -0.44
C GLU A 49 -3.02 -23.06 -0.41
N VAL A 50 -2.13 -23.74 -1.15
CA VAL A 50 -2.05 -25.21 -1.15
C VAL A 50 -1.70 -25.75 0.24
N LEU A 51 -0.73 -25.14 0.93
CA LEU A 51 -0.34 -25.56 2.29
C LEU A 51 -1.49 -25.38 3.29
N VAL A 52 -2.19 -24.24 3.24
CA VAL A 52 -3.34 -23.96 4.13
C VAL A 52 -4.51 -24.92 3.86
N LYS A 53 -4.77 -25.24 2.58
CA LYS A 53 -5.77 -26.25 2.20
C LYS A 53 -5.38 -27.64 2.72
N LYS A 54 -4.12 -28.04 2.54
CA LYS A 54 -3.61 -29.33 3.04
C LYS A 54 -3.71 -29.44 4.56
N TYR A 55 -3.37 -28.39 5.30
CA TYR A 55 -3.52 -28.37 6.76
C TYR A 55 -4.98 -28.54 7.19
N SER A 56 -5.90 -27.85 6.53
CA SER A 56 -7.34 -27.97 6.81
C SER A 56 -7.86 -29.38 6.49
N GLN A 57 -7.43 -29.96 5.37
CA GLN A 57 -7.80 -31.31 4.95
C GLN A 57 -7.31 -32.37 5.93
N VAL A 58 -6.02 -32.39 6.27
CA VAL A 58 -5.44 -33.36 7.21
C VAL A 58 -6.13 -33.27 8.58
N LYS A 59 -6.42 -32.05 9.04
CA LYS A 59 -7.15 -31.84 10.31
C LYS A 59 -8.57 -32.42 10.28
N GLN A 60 -9.25 -32.32 9.14
CA GLN A 60 -10.58 -32.90 8.97
C GLN A 60 -10.52 -34.43 8.87
N GLU A 61 -9.61 -34.97 8.06
CA GLU A 61 -9.40 -36.42 7.88
C GLU A 61 -9.08 -37.10 9.22
N LEU A 62 -8.22 -36.51 10.05
CA LEU A 62 -7.93 -37.04 11.38
C LEU A 62 -9.17 -37.12 12.28
N LYS A 63 -10.02 -36.09 12.24
CA LYS A 63 -11.27 -36.07 13.00
C LYS A 63 -12.25 -37.15 12.51
N GLU A 64 -12.29 -37.38 11.20
CA GLU A 64 -13.10 -38.44 10.59
C GLU A 64 -12.55 -39.82 10.95
N TYR A 65 -11.24 -40.03 10.92
CA TYR A 65 -10.59 -41.27 11.35
C TYR A 65 -10.80 -41.57 12.83
N GLU A 66 -10.75 -40.57 13.70
CA GLU A 66 -11.11 -40.72 15.12
C GLU A 66 -12.55 -41.18 15.30
N GLY A 67 -13.48 -40.65 14.50
CA GLY A 67 -14.89 -41.05 14.51
C GLY A 67 -15.09 -42.50 14.04
N LEU A 68 -14.50 -42.85 12.90
CA LEU A 68 -14.55 -44.20 12.33
C LEU A 68 -13.91 -45.23 13.26
N LYS A 69 -12.76 -44.91 13.87
CA LYS A 69 -12.09 -45.77 14.85
C LYS A 69 -12.99 -46.05 16.04
N LYS A 70 -13.70 -45.04 16.58
CA LYS A 70 -14.66 -45.23 17.68
C LYS A 70 -15.83 -46.13 17.26
N GLN A 71 -16.40 -45.90 16.09
CA GLN A 71 -17.50 -46.73 15.57
C GLN A 71 -17.08 -48.20 15.37
N LEU A 72 -15.88 -48.45 14.83
CA LEU A 72 -15.34 -49.80 14.67
C LEU A 72 -15.08 -50.47 16.03
N LEU A 73 -14.56 -49.74 17.02
CA LEU A 73 -14.35 -50.25 18.38
C LEU A 73 -15.68 -50.59 19.07
N GLU A 74 -16.69 -49.72 18.95
CA GLU A 74 -18.04 -49.98 19.46
C GLU A 74 -18.69 -51.19 18.78
N GLY A 75 -18.50 -51.33 17.46
CA GLY A 75 -18.93 -52.50 16.69
C GLY A 75 -18.29 -53.80 17.18
N ILE A 76 -16.97 -53.81 17.38
CA ILE A 76 -16.25 -54.97 17.94
C ILE A 76 -16.78 -55.33 19.34
N LEU A 77 -17.03 -54.33 20.20
CA LEU A 77 -17.57 -54.55 21.55
C LEU A 77 -19.01 -55.10 21.52
N ALA A 78 -19.84 -54.63 20.58
CA ALA A 78 -21.19 -55.14 20.38
C ALA A 78 -21.16 -56.59 19.86
N ASP A 79 -20.32 -56.86 18.85
CA ASP A 79 -20.12 -58.19 18.28
C ASP A 79 -19.58 -59.18 19.33
N MET A 80 -18.70 -58.73 20.24
CA MET A 80 -18.21 -59.57 21.34
C MET A 80 -19.30 -59.90 22.37
N ASN A 81 -20.30 -59.04 22.54
CA ASN A 81 -21.43 -59.27 23.45
C ASN A 81 -22.55 -60.14 22.81
N SER A 82 -22.58 -60.27 21.49
CA SER A 82 -23.57 -61.09 20.75
C SER A 82 -23.09 -62.52 20.42
N ILE A 83 -21.87 -62.89 20.85
CA ILE A 83 -21.27 -64.23 20.73
C ILE A 83 -22.20 -65.37 21.23
N SER A 84 -23.22 -65.09 22.04
CA SER A 84 -24.17 -66.11 22.49
C SER A 84 -25.15 -66.63 21.42
N GLU A 85 -25.31 -65.97 20.26
CA GLU A 85 -26.40 -66.27 19.31
C GLU A 85 -26.00 -66.55 17.82
N GLU A 86 -24.78 -66.24 17.37
CA GLU A 86 -24.32 -66.44 15.96
C GLU A 86 -23.22 -67.50 15.80
N SER A 87 -23.10 -68.08 14.58
CA SER A 87 -22.03 -69.03 14.22
C SER A 87 -20.64 -68.39 14.32
N THR A 88 -19.80 -68.90 15.22
CA THR A 88 -18.48 -68.38 15.62
C THR A 88 -17.55 -67.97 14.47
N ASP A 89 -17.50 -68.75 13.38
CA ASP A 89 -16.57 -68.49 12.25
C ASP A 89 -16.83 -67.18 11.49
N GLN A 90 -18.09 -66.76 11.35
CA GLN A 90 -18.42 -65.52 10.62
C GLN A 90 -18.12 -64.28 11.46
N LEU A 91 -18.31 -64.40 12.77
CA LEU A 91 -18.05 -63.34 13.73
C LEU A 91 -16.55 -63.12 13.91
N GLU A 92 -15.74 -64.18 14.01
CA GLU A 92 -14.28 -64.11 14.08
C GLU A 92 -13.69 -63.37 12.86
N LYS A 93 -14.15 -63.70 11.64
CA LYS A 93 -13.71 -62.99 10.42
C LYS A 93 -14.07 -61.51 10.43
N LYS A 94 -15.28 -61.14 10.88
CA LYS A 94 -15.69 -59.73 11.01
C LYS A 94 -14.80 -59.00 12.02
N MET A 95 -14.54 -59.58 13.18
CA MET A 95 -13.65 -59.00 14.21
C MET A 95 -12.22 -58.83 13.70
N GLU A 96 -11.68 -59.81 12.97
CA GLU A 96 -10.35 -59.75 12.37
C GLU A 96 -10.24 -58.62 11.33
N THR A 97 -11.23 -58.49 10.44
CA THR A 97 -11.28 -57.38 9.47
C THR A 97 -11.40 -56.01 10.15
N ASN A 98 -12.24 -55.86 11.17
CA ASN A 98 -12.38 -54.61 11.91
C ASN A 98 -11.09 -54.25 12.66
N THR A 99 -10.37 -55.25 13.19
CA THR A 99 -9.07 -55.05 13.86
C THR A 99 -8.00 -54.58 12.86
N SER A 100 -7.93 -55.20 11.68
CA SER A 100 -7.04 -54.74 10.60
C SER A 100 -7.35 -53.31 10.17
N LEU A 101 -8.63 -52.96 9.99
CA LEU A 101 -9.05 -51.60 9.64
C LEU A 101 -8.68 -50.57 10.71
N ILE A 102 -8.78 -50.92 11.99
CA ILE A 102 -8.34 -50.05 13.09
C ILE A 102 -6.82 -49.85 13.06
N GLN A 103 -6.04 -50.88 12.75
CA GLN A 103 -4.58 -50.76 12.61
C GLN A 103 -4.21 -49.82 11.46
N ASP A 104 -4.85 -49.97 10.29
CA ASP A 104 -4.67 -49.07 9.15
C ASP A 104 -5.06 -47.63 9.47
N LEU A 105 -6.17 -47.43 10.18
CA LEU A 105 -6.60 -46.10 10.64
C LEU A 105 -5.58 -45.49 11.62
N ASN A 106 -5.03 -46.27 12.55
CA ASN A 106 -3.99 -45.79 13.46
C ASN A 106 -2.75 -45.32 12.71
N ALA A 107 -2.26 -46.12 11.75
CA ALA A 107 -1.11 -45.75 10.94
C ALA A 107 -1.34 -44.44 10.16
N ARG A 108 -2.51 -44.27 9.55
CA ARG A 108 -2.89 -43.01 8.87
C ARG A 108 -3.04 -41.84 9.83
N MET A 109 -3.53 -42.10 11.05
CA MET A 109 -3.63 -41.07 12.08
C MET A 109 -2.26 -40.60 12.56
N ASP A 110 -1.30 -41.51 12.71
CA ASP A 110 0.08 -41.18 13.09
C ASP A 110 0.75 -40.33 11.99
N GLU A 111 0.64 -40.75 10.73
CA GLU A 111 1.15 -39.97 9.58
C GLU A 111 0.50 -38.58 9.49
N GLY A 112 -0.82 -38.50 9.69
CA GLY A 112 -1.53 -37.22 9.73
C GLY A 112 -1.10 -36.34 10.90
N GLY A 113 -0.81 -36.94 12.06
CA GLY A 113 -0.30 -36.25 13.24
C GLY A 113 1.06 -35.60 13.01
N ASP A 114 1.99 -36.34 12.39
CA ASP A 114 3.31 -35.82 12.00
C ASP A 114 3.18 -34.65 11.02
N LEU A 115 2.29 -34.79 10.01
CA LEU A 115 2.01 -33.70 9.07
C LEU A 115 1.45 -32.45 9.76
N LEU A 116 0.63 -32.58 10.81
CA LEU A 116 0.12 -31.44 11.57
C LEU A 116 1.19 -30.73 12.41
N LEU A 117 2.31 -31.38 12.72
CA LEU A 117 3.46 -30.73 13.36
C LEU A 117 4.26 -29.91 12.33
N ASP A 118 4.46 -30.46 11.14
CA ASP A 118 5.30 -29.85 10.10
C ASP A 118 4.59 -28.72 9.32
N LEU A 119 3.31 -28.91 8.98
CA LEU A 119 2.56 -27.98 8.13
C LEU A 119 2.50 -26.55 8.69
N PRO A 120 2.27 -26.30 9.99
CA PRO A 120 2.31 -24.96 10.56
C PRO A 120 3.65 -24.25 10.34
N HIS A 121 4.78 -24.97 10.46
CA HIS A 121 6.10 -24.41 10.21
C HIS A 121 6.30 -24.06 8.72
N GLN A 122 5.86 -24.94 7.82
CA GLN A 122 5.92 -24.67 6.38
C GLN A 122 5.04 -23.49 5.96
N ILE A 123 3.85 -23.38 6.55
CA ILE A 123 2.93 -22.24 6.34
C ILE A 123 3.57 -20.95 6.83
N ASP A 124 4.15 -20.94 8.03
CA ASP A 124 4.81 -19.76 8.59
C ASP A 124 6.01 -19.28 7.73
N GLU A 125 6.88 -20.20 7.31
CA GLU A 125 8.00 -19.87 6.43
C GLU A 125 7.55 -19.36 5.06
N CYS A 126 6.55 -20.00 4.44
CA CYS A 126 5.98 -19.54 3.18
C CYS A 126 5.27 -18.19 3.32
N ASN A 127 4.61 -17.93 4.45
CA ASN A 127 3.97 -16.66 4.76
C ASN A 127 5.00 -15.53 4.91
N LYS A 128 6.10 -15.78 5.64
CA LYS A 128 7.23 -14.84 5.75
C LYS A 128 7.84 -14.55 4.39
N GLU A 129 8.03 -15.58 3.56
CA GLU A 129 8.53 -15.40 2.19
C GLU A 129 7.62 -14.47 1.38
N LEU A 130 6.30 -14.70 1.41
CA LEU A 130 5.31 -13.88 0.72
C LEU A 130 5.34 -12.41 1.19
N ILE A 131 5.50 -12.19 2.50
CA ILE A 131 5.66 -10.84 3.09
C ILE A 131 6.91 -10.17 2.52
N PHE A 132 8.04 -10.87 2.47
CA PHE A 132 9.27 -10.32 1.93
C PHE A 132 9.16 -9.97 0.45
N GLN A 133 8.58 -10.86 -0.36
CA GLN A 133 8.39 -10.59 -1.78
C GLN A 133 7.43 -9.41 -2.01
N THR A 134 6.39 -9.28 -1.18
CA THR A 134 5.49 -8.13 -1.21
C THR A 134 6.24 -6.84 -0.89
N ALA A 135 7.05 -6.83 0.17
CA ALA A 135 7.85 -5.68 0.54
C ALA A 135 8.89 -5.31 -0.53
N GLU A 136 9.57 -6.31 -1.10
CA GLU A 136 10.56 -6.11 -2.17
C GLU A 136 9.94 -5.46 -3.41
N PHE A 137 8.66 -5.72 -3.67
CA PHE A 137 7.92 -5.09 -4.77
C PHE A 137 7.52 -3.63 -4.47
N PHE A 138 6.99 -3.33 -3.28
CA PHE A 138 6.42 -2.01 -2.99
C PHE A 138 7.42 -0.98 -2.44
N TYR A 139 8.44 -1.39 -1.68
CA TYR A 139 9.39 -0.45 -1.07
C TYR A 139 10.18 0.39 -2.08
N PRO A 140 10.66 -0.15 -3.22
CA PRO A 140 11.31 0.67 -4.24
C PRO A 140 10.43 1.82 -4.73
N LYS A 141 9.14 1.54 -4.97
CA LYS A 141 8.16 2.53 -5.40
C LYS A 141 7.89 3.58 -4.32
N LEU A 142 7.77 3.17 -3.05
CA LEU A 142 7.64 4.11 -1.94
C LEU A 142 8.84 5.06 -1.82
N ILE A 143 10.05 4.54 -2.01
CA ILE A 143 11.28 5.33 -1.97
C ILE A 143 11.32 6.31 -3.14
N GLU A 144 10.96 5.87 -4.35
CA GLU A 144 10.90 6.72 -5.55
C GLU A 144 9.87 7.84 -5.39
N ASN A 145 8.63 7.50 -5.01
CA ASN A 145 7.57 8.48 -4.76
C ASN A 145 7.96 9.51 -3.69
N THR A 146 8.68 9.08 -2.64
CA THR A 146 9.14 9.99 -1.58
C THR A 146 10.18 10.98 -2.11
N LYS A 147 11.09 10.53 -2.98
CA LYS A 147 12.08 11.41 -3.61
C LYS A 147 11.41 12.40 -4.57
N GLU A 148 10.50 11.91 -5.40
CA GLU A 148 9.73 12.76 -6.31
C GLU A 148 8.91 13.80 -5.54
N TYR A 149 8.24 13.40 -4.46
CA TYR A 149 7.53 14.31 -3.57
C TYR A 149 8.43 15.43 -3.04
N GLN A 150 9.64 15.09 -2.58
CA GLN A 150 10.60 16.08 -2.07
C GLN A 150 11.06 17.05 -3.18
N LEU A 151 11.38 16.53 -4.36
CA LEU A 151 11.79 17.35 -5.50
C LEU A 151 10.66 18.30 -5.94
N LEU A 152 9.44 17.81 -6.04
CA LEU A 152 8.27 18.62 -6.37
C LEU A 152 8.01 19.67 -5.30
N ALA A 153 8.15 19.34 -4.02
CA ALA A 153 7.98 20.30 -2.94
C ALA A 153 9.01 21.44 -3.00
N GLU A 154 10.27 21.13 -3.31
CA GLU A 154 11.32 22.14 -3.52
C GLU A 154 11.01 23.01 -4.74
N GLU A 155 10.64 22.40 -5.87
CA GLU A 155 10.31 23.12 -7.11
C GLU A 155 9.10 24.05 -6.94
N ILE A 156 8.04 23.57 -6.26
CA ILE A 156 6.85 24.37 -5.93
C ILE A 156 7.25 25.58 -5.07
N ASN A 157 8.11 25.39 -4.08
CA ASN A 157 8.56 26.49 -3.23
C ASN A 157 9.37 27.53 -4.02
N ASP A 158 10.25 27.10 -4.92
CA ASP A 158 11.02 28.00 -5.77
C ASP A 158 10.16 28.72 -6.81
N LEU A 159 9.16 28.05 -7.38
CA LEU A 159 8.16 28.69 -8.22
C LEU A 159 7.36 29.74 -7.45
N ARG A 160 6.94 29.45 -6.22
CA ARG A 160 6.24 30.41 -5.35
C ARG A 160 7.11 31.63 -5.03
N ARG A 161 8.39 31.45 -4.73
CA ARG A 161 9.33 32.58 -4.51
C ARG A 161 9.46 33.44 -5.76
N ARG A 162 9.65 32.81 -6.93
CA ARG A 162 9.76 33.52 -8.21
C ARG A 162 8.48 34.26 -8.57
N LEU A 163 7.33 33.66 -8.30
CA LEU A 163 6.02 34.30 -8.49
C LEU A 163 5.88 35.53 -7.60
N ARG A 164 6.17 35.42 -6.30
CA ARG A 164 6.14 36.57 -5.37
C ARG A 164 7.01 37.72 -5.85
N ALA A 165 8.26 37.46 -6.21
CA ALA A 165 9.17 38.50 -6.70
C ALA A 165 8.64 39.20 -7.98
N LYS A 166 7.98 38.46 -8.87
CA LYS A 166 7.35 39.04 -10.07
C LYS A 166 6.12 39.87 -9.74
N LEU A 167 5.31 39.43 -8.77
CA LEU A 167 4.13 40.16 -8.31
C LEU A 167 4.53 41.46 -7.62
N GLU A 168 5.50 41.43 -6.70
CA GLU A 168 6.08 42.62 -6.09
C GLU A 168 6.57 43.61 -7.15
N ARG A 169 7.31 43.11 -8.15
CA ARG A 169 7.79 43.95 -9.24
C ARG A 169 6.66 44.53 -10.10
N ARG A 170 5.56 43.80 -10.29
CA ARG A 170 4.38 44.31 -11.00
C ARG A 170 3.79 45.48 -10.22
N VAL A 171 3.51 45.29 -8.93
CA VAL A 171 2.96 46.33 -8.04
C VAL A 171 3.86 47.57 -8.02
N GLU A 172 5.18 47.42 -7.91
CA GLU A 172 6.11 48.57 -7.97
C GLU A 172 6.03 49.36 -9.28
N ILE A 173 5.78 48.68 -10.41
CA ILE A 173 5.64 49.34 -11.72
C ILE A 173 4.30 50.07 -11.79
N GLU A 174 3.23 49.46 -11.29
CA GLU A 174 1.90 50.07 -11.20
C GLU A 174 1.93 51.35 -10.37
N GLU A 175 2.47 51.29 -9.14
CA GLU A 175 2.61 52.44 -8.26
C GLU A 175 3.48 53.55 -8.88
N ARG A 176 4.56 53.17 -9.58
CA ARG A 176 5.43 54.15 -10.26
C ARG A 176 4.69 54.83 -11.41
N ASN A 177 3.93 54.08 -12.20
CA ASN A 177 3.15 54.62 -13.32
C ASN A 177 2.05 55.55 -12.81
N ASP A 178 1.30 55.14 -11.79
CA ASP A 178 0.30 55.96 -11.10
C ASP A 178 0.92 57.29 -10.62
N ALA A 179 2.08 57.22 -9.96
CA ALA A 179 2.76 58.40 -9.45
C ALA A 179 3.24 59.34 -10.58
N ILE A 180 3.73 58.79 -11.70
CA ILE A 180 4.12 59.59 -12.87
C ILE A 180 2.88 60.29 -13.46
N TYR A 181 1.79 59.57 -13.66
CA TYR A 181 0.57 60.12 -14.25
C TYR A 181 -0.08 61.19 -13.36
N GLN A 182 -0.16 60.96 -12.04
CA GLN A 182 -0.62 61.97 -11.08
C GLN A 182 0.23 63.25 -11.13
N ARG A 183 1.55 63.12 -11.26
CA ARG A 183 2.45 64.28 -11.39
C ARG A 183 2.26 65.00 -12.72
N LEU A 184 2.11 64.28 -13.83
CA LEU A 184 1.82 64.88 -15.13
C LEU A 184 0.51 65.67 -15.08
N HIS A 185 -0.52 65.10 -14.46
CA HIS A 185 -1.80 65.76 -14.24
C HIS A 185 -1.68 67.05 -13.43
N GLN A 186 -0.89 67.05 -12.35
CA GLN A 186 -0.65 68.25 -11.53
C GLN A 186 0.10 69.36 -12.29
N ILE A 187 1.01 69.00 -13.20
CA ILE A 187 1.84 69.97 -13.95
C ILE A 187 1.09 70.53 -15.15
N LEU A 188 0.42 69.67 -15.92
CA LEU A 188 -0.14 70.00 -17.24
C LEU A 188 -1.65 70.33 -17.17
N GLY A 189 -2.33 69.93 -16.11
CA GLY A 189 -3.79 70.01 -16.01
C GLY A 189 -4.49 68.91 -16.81
N ALA A 190 -5.79 68.76 -16.57
CA ALA A 190 -6.59 67.67 -17.15
C ALA A 190 -6.70 67.74 -18.68
N GLU A 191 -6.97 68.93 -19.22
CA GLU A 191 -7.30 69.12 -20.64
C GLU A 191 -6.10 68.79 -21.55
N LEU A 192 -4.92 69.33 -21.23
CA LEU A 192 -3.71 69.05 -22.01
C LEU A 192 -3.25 67.59 -21.86
N LEU A 193 -3.46 66.97 -20.69
CA LEU A 193 -3.12 65.56 -20.49
C LEU A 193 -4.02 64.65 -21.33
N ASP A 194 -5.32 64.94 -21.42
CA ASP A 194 -6.26 64.18 -22.27
C ASP A 194 -5.88 64.30 -23.77
N GLU A 195 -5.43 65.48 -24.24
CA GLU A 195 -4.91 65.65 -25.61
C GLU A 195 -3.63 64.84 -25.87
N LEU A 196 -2.70 64.83 -24.90
CA LEU A 196 -1.47 64.05 -24.99
C LEU A 196 -1.74 62.55 -24.95
N ASP A 197 -2.68 62.10 -24.13
CA ASP A 197 -3.14 60.71 -24.12
C ASP A 197 -3.70 60.31 -25.48
N GLU A 198 -4.55 61.15 -26.10
CA GLU A 198 -5.07 60.87 -27.44
C GLU A 198 -3.95 60.78 -28.50
N PHE A 199 -2.93 61.62 -28.40
CA PHE A 199 -1.80 61.64 -29.34
C PHE A 199 -0.85 60.45 -29.18
N PHE A 200 -0.44 60.12 -27.95
CA PHE A 200 0.59 59.10 -27.69
C PHE A 200 0.04 57.68 -27.53
N ILE A 201 -1.18 57.54 -27.03
CA ILE A 201 -1.79 56.23 -26.71
C ILE A 201 -2.78 55.81 -27.80
N GLY A 202 -3.40 56.80 -28.45
CA GLY A 202 -4.37 56.57 -29.52
C GLY A 202 -5.74 56.14 -28.98
N ARG A 203 -6.79 56.57 -29.69
CA ARG A 203 -8.21 56.41 -29.29
C ARG A 203 -8.70 54.95 -29.09
N GLN A 204 -7.90 53.95 -29.47
CA GLN A 204 -8.22 52.52 -29.32
C GLN A 204 -7.61 51.84 -28.09
N MET A 205 -6.68 52.50 -27.38
CA MET A 205 -6.10 51.97 -26.16
C MET A 205 -6.79 52.64 -24.95
N ASN A 206 -7.55 51.85 -24.20
CA ASN A 206 -8.30 52.28 -23.02
C ASN A 206 -7.37 52.90 -21.95
N ARG A 207 -7.90 53.85 -21.17
CA ARG A 207 -7.34 54.42 -19.90
C ARG A 207 -6.71 53.38 -18.93
N LYS A 208 -7.01 52.09 -19.12
CA LYS A 208 -6.46 50.93 -18.41
C LYS A 208 -4.95 50.70 -18.57
N ILE A 209 -4.23 51.47 -19.40
CA ILE A 209 -2.77 51.32 -19.52
C ILE A 209 -2.04 51.77 -18.26
N TYR A 210 -2.58 52.78 -17.57
CA TYR A 210 -2.00 53.31 -16.33
C TYR A 210 -2.78 52.87 -15.10
N ASP A 211 -4.11 52.70 -15.21
CA ASP A 211 -4.94 52.12 -14.16
C ASP A 211 -4.88 50.58 -14.20
N LEU A 212 -3.73 50.05 -13.77
CA LEU A 212 -3.43 48.62 -13.74
C LEU A 212 -4.15 47.89 -12.59
N LYS A 213 -4.69 48.63 -11.62
CA LYS A 213 -5.42 48.14 -10.42
C LYS A 213 -6.81 47.54 -10.69
N GLY A 214 -7.28 47.64 -11.93
CA GLY A 214 -8.61 47.19 -12.35
C GLY A 214 -8.64 45.80 -12.99
N GLN A 215 -7.59 45.00 -12.86
CA GLN A 215 -7.56 43.63 -13.40
C GLN A 215 -8.07 42.64 -12.35
N GLU A 216 -8.92 41.69 -12.75
CA GLU A 216 -9.49 40.64 -11.88
C GLU A 216 -8.41 39.78 -11.15
N GLN A 217 -7.13 39.94 -11.48
CA GLN A 217 -5.98 39.24 -10.88
C GLN A 217 -5.45 39.91 -9.59
N ASP A 218 -5.77 41.17 -9.31
CA ASP A 218 -5.18 41.90 -8.17
C ASP A 218 -5.62 41.36 -6.80
N ALA A 219 -6.83 40.82 -6.70
CA ALA A 219 -7.32 40.22 -5.46
C ALA A 219 -6.61 38.88 -5.13
N GLU A 220 -6.37 38.04 -6.13
CA GLU A 220 -5.67 36.77 -5.98
C GLU A 220 -4.17 36.99 -5.71
N ASP A 221 -3.56 37.95 -6.40
CA ASP A 221 -2.15 38.29 -6.21
C ASP A 221 -1.90 38.95 -4.84
N SER A 222 -2.81 39.84 -4.41
CA SER A 222 -2.74 40.45 -3.08
C SER A 222 -2.95 39.42 -1.96
N ALA A 223 -3.87 38.48 -2.13
CA ALA A 223 -4.08 37.39 -1.17
C ALA A 223 -2.84 36.49 -1.06
N PHE A 224 -2.22 36.13 -2.20
CA PHE A 224 -1.02 35.32 -2.23
C PHE A 224 0.21 36.01 -1.60
N LEU A 225 0.36 37.32 -1.78
CA LEU A 225 1.39 38.12 -1.11
C LEU A 225 1.14 38.22 0.41
N ALA A 226 -0.12 38.38 0.83
CA ALA A 226 -0.51 38.48 2.24
C ALA A 226 -0.32 37.17 3.03
N GLU A 227 -0.62 36.01 2.43
CA GLU A 227 -0.42 34.70 3.08
C GLU A 227 1.06 34.41 3.41
N GLY A 228 2.00 34.94 2.62
CA GLY A 228 3.44 34.76 2.84
C GLY A 228 4.00 35.50 4.06
N ALA A 229 3.31 36.51 4.56
CA ALA A 229 3.73 37.28 5.74
C ALA A 229 3.40 36.56 7.07
N GLY A 230 2.60 35.48 7.03
CA GLY A 230 2.00 34.84 8.20
C GLY A 230 2.67 33.57 8.74
N GLY A 231 3.77 33.04 8.17
CA GLY A 231 4.23 31.74 8.66
C GLY A 231 5.61 31.26 8.22
N VAL A 232 6.61 31.56 9.05
CA VAL A 232 7.55 30.55 9.57
C VAL A 232 7.84 30.91 11.03
N LYS A 233 7.08 30.35 11.97
CA LYS A 233 7.58 30.13 13.34
C LYS A 233 8.09 28.69 13.43
N PRO A 234 9.20 28.45 14.13
CA PRO A 234 9.92 27.17 14.15
C PRO A 234 9.10 26.03 14.73
#